data_AF-A0A9Q0RZI4-F1
#
_entry.id   AF-A0A9Q0RZI4-F1
#
_cell.length_a   1.000
_cell.length_b   1.000
_cell.length_c   1.000
_cell.angle_alpha   90.00
_cell.angle_beta   90.00
_cell.angle_gamma   90.00
#
_symmetry.space_group_name_H-M   'P 1'
#
loop_
_entity.id
_entity.type
_entity.pdbx_description
1 polymer ?
#
loop_
_entity_poly.entity_id
_entity_poly.type
_entity_poly.pdbx_seq_one_letter_code
_entity_poly.pdbx_strand_id
1 'polypeptide(L)'
;MPIFENVCTCNLSSPQNMLDKISSLSRYNKIENIIVLNVYPSPDNKMGAYRYMQELYRKKQSDVLRYLLRIRVWQYRQLTKMVRSPRPSRPDKARRLGFRAKQGYVIYRIRVRRGGRKRPVPKGCTYGKPKSHGVNELKPTRRLQSVAEERVGRRLGGLRVLNSYWVAQDSSYKYFEVILVDPSHNAIRRDPKINWICKAVMKHREMRGLTSAGKSSRGVGKGYRYSQTIGGSRRAAWKRKNRLHLRRKR
;
A
#
# COMPACT_ATOMS: atom_id res chain seq x y z
N MET A 1 -50.69 -70.02 12.78
CA MET A 1 -50.58 -68.57 12.66
C MET A 1 -49.46 -68.29 11.66
N PRO A 2 -49.81 -68.13 10.36
CA PRO A 2 -48.86 -67.86 9.29
C PRO A 2 -48.61 -66.32 9.23
N ILE A 3 -47.58 -65.73 8.63
CA ILE A 3 -47.21 -65.65 7.20
C ILE A 3 -45.87 -64.85 7.15
N PHE A 4 -44.84 -65.37 6.45
CA PHE A 4 -44.02 -64.76 5.35
C PHE A 4 -43.76 -63.23 5.34
N GLU A 5 -42.74 -62.64 4.71
CA GLU A 5 -41.46 -62.96 4.06
C GLU A 5 -40.86 -61.58 3.64
N ASN A 6 -39.55 -61.54 3.32
CA ASN A 6 -38.91 -60.72 2.26
C ASN A 6 -38.78 -59.17 2.32
N VAL A 7 -37.53 -58.72 2.52
CA VAL A 7 -36.58 -58.13 1.53
C VAL A 7 -37.07 -57.03 0.54
N CYS A 8 -36.14 -56.09 0.24
CA CYS A 8 -36.04 -55.14 -0.91
C CYS A 8 -36.64 -53.71 -0.73
N THR A 9 -35.81 -52.67 -0.55
CA THR A 9 -35.13 -51.78 -1.53
C THR A 9 -35.97 -50.62 -2.08
N CYS A 10 -35.33 -49.43 -2.10
CA CYS A 10 -35.64 -48.21 -2.88
C CYS A 10 -36.88 -47.41 -2.40
N ASN A 11 -36.82 -46.10 -2.17
CA ASN A 11 -36.54 -45.13 -3.22
C ASN A 11 -36.24 -43.73 -2.64
N LEU A 12 -35.35 -43.02 -3.34
CA LEU A 12 -35.30 -41.56 -3.32
C LEU A 12 -36.65 -40.99 -3.80
N SER A 13 -37.30 -40.20 -2.96
CA SER A 13 -38.31 -39.22 -3.38
C SER A 13 -38.32 -38.11 -2.32
N SER A 14 -37.55 -37.06 -2.52
CA SER A 14 -37.90 -35.82 -3.24
C SER A 14 -37.94 -34.65 -2.22
N PRO A 15 -37.03 -33.67 -2.31
CA PRO A 15 -36.92 -32.55 -1.37
C PRO A 15 -37.96 -31.45 -1.68
N GLN A 16 -39.22 -31.81 -1.90
CA GLN A 16 -40.28 -30.84 -2.20
C GLN A 16 -41.13 -30.52 -0.96
N ASN A 17 -41.34 -31.45 -0.03
CA ASN A 17 -42.32 -31.25 1.06
C ASN A 17 -41.79 -30.46 2.28
N MET A 18 -40.57 -29.91 2.21
CA MET A 18 -40.04 -29.02 3.26
C MET A 18 -40.23 -27.52 2.93
N LEU A 19 -40.50 -27.19 1.66
CA LEU A 19 -40.58 -25.80 1.20
C LEU A 19 -41.97 -25.17 1.37
N ASP A 20 -43.03 -25.96 1.53
CA ASP A 20 -44.40 -25.43 1.65
C ASP A 20 -44.78 -25.00 3.09
N LYS A 21 -43.97 -25.34 4.10
CA LYS A 21 -44.18 -24.85 5.48
C LYS A 21 -43.53 -23.48 5.76
N ILE A 22 -42.79 -22.91 4.81
CA ILE A 22 -42.08 -21.64 5.01
C ILE A 22 -42.87 -20.44 4.45
N SER A 23 -44.04 -20.64 3.83
CA SER A 23 -44.79 -19.55 3.19
C SER A 23 -45.74 -18.75 4.12
N SER A 24 -45.85 -19.06 5.42
CA SER A 24 -46.82 -18.42 6.32
C SER A 24 -46.26 -17.41 7.34
N LEU A 25 -44.95 -17.13 7.34
CA LEU A 25 -44.33 -16.15 8.27
C LEU A 25 -43.68 -14.97 7.53
N SER A 26 -44.52 -14.18 6.86
CA SER A 26 -44.17 -12.96 6.10
C SER A 26 -43.79 -11.74 6.98
N ARG A 27 -43.15 -11.90 8.15
CA ARG A 27 -42.76 -10.74 8.98
C ARG A 27 -41.38 -10.75 9.66
N TYR A 28 -40.54 -11.77 9.46
CA TYR A 28 -39.20 -11.82 10.07
C TYR A 28 -38.02 -12.05 9.12
N ASN A 29 -38.18 -11.82 7.81
CA ASN A 29 -37.18 -12.21 6.80
C ASN A 29 -36.12 -11.14 6.43
N LYS A 30 -35.87 -10.12 7.28
CA LYS A 30 -34.79 -9.14 7.01
C LYS A 30 -33.53 -9.34 7.86
N ILE A 31 -33.65 -9.98 9.02
CA ILE A 31 -32.52 -10.17 9.94
C ILE A 31 -31.84 -11.53 9.70
N GLU A 32 -32.59 -12.59 9.41
CA GLU A 32 -32.01 -13.93 9.19
C GLU A 32 -31.22 -14.04 7.88
N ASN A 33 -31.63 -13.33 6.83
CA ASN A 33 -30.88 -13.25 5.57
C ASN A 33 -29.50 -12.56 5.72
N ILE A 34 -29.27 -11.78 6.78
CA ILE A 34 -27.96 -11.16 7.05
C ILE A 34 -27.03 -12.16 7.75
N ILE A 35 -27.57 -13.09 8.53
CA ILE A 35 -26.78 -14.08 9.29
C ILE A 35 -26.40 -15.25 8.39
N VAL A 36 -27.31 -15.76 7.55
CA VAL A 36 -27.03 -16.92 6.67
C VAL A 36 -26.03 -16.56 5.55
N LEU A 37 -26.08 -15.33 5.00
CA LEU A 37 -25.14 -14.88 3.97
C LEU A 37 -23.69 -14.68 4.46
N ASN A 38 -23.44 -14.71 5.78
CA ASN A 38 -22.10 -14.56 6.34
C ASN A 38 -21.43 -15.89 6.75
N VAL A 39 -22.16 -17.01 6.73
CA VAL A 39 -21.64 -18.30 7.25
C VAL A 39 -21.22 -19.27 6.14
N TYR A 40 -21.78 -19.18 4.93
CA TYR A 40 -21.35 -20.00 3.80
C TYR A 40 -21.05 -19.13 2.57
N PRO A 41 -19.79 -19.06 2.08
CA PRO A 41 -19.51 -18.39 0.82
C PRO A 41 -20.28 -19.12 -0.30
N SER A 42 -21.10 -18.37 -1.03
CA SER A 42 -21.82 -18.89 -2.19
C SER A 42 -20.85 -19.56 -3.18
N PRO A 43 -21.23 -20.70 -3.80
CA PRO A 43 -20.35 -21.48 -4.68
C PRO A 43 -19.91 -20.74 -5.96
N ASP A 44 -20.57 -19.61 -6.27
CA ASP A 44 -20.27 -18.76 -7.42
C ASP A 44 -19.23 -17.65 -7.12
N ASN A 45 -18.73 -17.55 -5.89
CA ASN A 45 -17.72 -16.55 -5.52
C ASN A 45 -16.30 -17.09 -5.74
N LYS A 46 -15.96 -17.47 -6.98
CA LYS A 46 -14.59 -17.86 -7.35
C LYS A 46 -13.66 -16.65 -7.24
N MET A 47 -13.06 -16.45 -6.07
CA MET A 47 -12.10 -15.37 -5.86
C MET A 47 -10.90 -15.51 -6.81
N GLY A 48 -10.50 -14.43 -7.49
CA GLY A 48 -9.34 -14.46 -8.37
C GLY A 48 -8.02 -14.66 -7.60
N ALA A 49 -7.01 -15.25 -8.24
CA ALA A 49 -5.70 -15.58 -7.64
C ALA A 49 -5.06 -14.42 -6.84
N TYR A 50 -5.12 -13.18 -7.37
CA TYR A 50 -4.59 -12.00 -6.68
C TYR A 50 -5.29 -11.69 -5.36
N ARG A 51 -6.56 -12.09 -5.20
CA ARG A 51 -7.29 -11.93 -3.94
C ARG A 51 -6.76 -12.88 -2.87
N TYR A 52 -6.54 -14.14 -3.21
CA TYR A 52 -5.89 -15.10 -2.30
C TYR A 52 -4.50 -14.63 -1.87
N MET A 53 -3.68 -14.15 -2.82
CA MET A 53 -2.37 -13.57 -2.49
C MET A 53 -2.49 -12.40 -1.51
N GLN A 54 -3.48 -11.53 -1.72
CA GLN A 54 -3.73 -10.40 -0.82
C GLN A 54 -4.11 -10.86 0.59
N GLU A 55 -5.02 -11.82 0.73
CA GLU A 55 -5.45 -12.34 2.03
C GLU A 55 -4.30 -13.02 2.77
N LEU A 56 -3.46 -13.78 2.05
CA LEU A 56 -2.24 -14.37 2.60
C LEU A 56 -1.33 -13.27 3.17
N TYR A 57 -1.03 -12.21 2.41
CA TYR A 57 -0.22 -11.08 2.87
C TYR A 57 -0.87 -10.20 3.94
N ARG A 58 -2.16 -10.33 4.22
CA ARG A 58 -2.78 -9.68 5.39
C ARG A 58 -2.35 -10.40 6.67
N LYS A 59 -2.37 -11.74 6.68
CA LYS A 59 -1.98 -12.60 7.82
C LYS A 59 -0.46 -12.79 7.92
N LYS A 60 0.31 -11.70 8.10
CA LYS A 60 1.80 -11.74 8.13
C LYS A 60 2.41 -12.51 9.31
N GLN A 61 1.62 -12.82 10.33
CA GLN A 61 2.06 -13.58 11.49
C GLN A 61 1.89 -15.09 11.31
N SER A 62 1.31 -15.56 10.20
CA SER A 62 1.27 -17.00 9.91
C SER A 62 2.67 -17.56 9.72
N ASP A 63 2.84 -18.84 10.04
CA ASP A 63 4.15 -19.49 10.00
C ASP A 63 4.74 -19.50 8.58
N VAL A 64 3.91 -19.73 7.57
CA VAL A 64 4.29 -19.67 6.15
C VAL A 64 4.91 -18.31 5.81
N LEU A 65 4.24 -17.20 6.17
CA LEU A 65 4.77 -15.87 5.83
C LEU A 65 5.96 -15.46 6.69
N ARG A 66 5.98 -15.84 7.97
CA ARG A 66 7.13 -15.59 8.84
C ARG A 66 8.37 -16.28 8.29
N TYR A 67 8.24 -17.54 7.89
CA TYR A 67 9.31 -18.32 7.26
C TYR A 67 9.81 -17.66 5.97
N LEU A 68 8.90 -17.35 5.03
CA LEU A 68 9.25 -16.68 3.76
C LEU A 68 9.91 -15.32 3.97
N LEU A 69 9.41 -14.51 4.91
CA LEU A 69 9.99 -13.20 5.21
C LEU A 69 11.38 -13.34 5.84
N ARG A 70 11.61 -14.34 6.70
CA ARG A 70 12.91 -14.59 7.33
C ARG A 70 13.98 -14.92 6.28
N ILE A 71 13.68 -15.84 5.36
CA ILE A 71 14.59 -16.20 4.25
C ILE A 71 14.87 -15.00 3.34
N ARG A 72 13.84 -14.25 2.95
CA ARG A 72 14.00 -13.05 2.11
C ARG A 72 14.88 -12.00 2.76
N VAL A 73 14.68 -11.72 4.05
CA VAL A 73 15.52 -10.76 4.78
C VAL A 73 16.97 -11.19 4.77
N TRP A 74 17.24 -12.47 5.02
CA TRP A 74 18.60 -13.01 4.98
C TRP A 74 19.25 -12.79 3.60
N GLN A 75 18.57 -13.17 2.51
CA GLN A 75 19.06 -12.93 1.14
C GLN A 75 19.31 -11.43 0.88
N TYR A 76 18.41 -10.55 1.31
CA TYR A 76 18.50 -9.11 1.04
C TYR A 76 19.59 -8.41 1.86
N ARG A 77 20.07 -9.01 2.96
CA ARG A 77 21.21 -8.49 3.72
C ARG A 77 22.51 -8.63 2.94
N GLN A 78 22.68 -9.75 2.22
CA GLN A 78 23.87 -10.04 1.43
C GLN A 78 23.96 -9.16 0.18
N LEU A 79 22.81 -8.80 -0.38
CA LEU A 79 22.74 -7.89 -1.52
C LEU A 79 23.18 -6.46 -1.18
N THR A 80 23.61 -5.73 -2.22
CA THR A 80 23.98 -4.32 -2.07
C THR A 80 22.77 -3.46 -1.68
N LYS A 81 23.04 -2.21 -1.28
CA LYS A 81 21.99 -1.30 -0.78
C LYS A 81 20.83 -1.09 -1.76
N MET A 82 21.11 -1.15 -3.06
CA MET A 82 20.15 -0.96 -4.13
C MET A 82 20.44 -1.96 -5.25
N VAL A 83 19.49 -2.84 -5.51
CA VAL A 83 19.60 -3.91 -6.52
C VAL A 83 18.38 -3.88 -7.42
N ARG A 84 18.58 -4.11 -8.72
CA ARG A 84 17.48 -4.28 -9.66
C ARG A 84 16.83 -5.65 -9.47
N SER A 85 15.51 -5.67 -9.29
CA SER A 85 14.74 -6.92 -9.22
C SER A 85 14.11 -7.18 -10.59
N PRO A 86 14.33 -8.34 -11.22
CA PRO A 86 13.75 -8.64 -12.53
C PRO A 86 12.22 -8.74 -12.46
N ARG A 87 11.68 -9.18 -11.32
CA ARG A 87 10.26 -9.39 -11.09
C ARG A 87 9.84 -8.78 -9.74
N PRO A 88 8.58 -8.35 -9.56
CA PRO A 88 8.10 -7.92 -8.25
C PRO A 88 8.06 -9.10 -7.29
N SER A 89 8.53 -8.91 -6.05
CA SER A 89 8.33 -9.93 -4.99
C SER A 89 6.85 -10.13 -4.65
N ARG A 90 6.04 -9.10 -4.94
CA ARG A 90 4.60 -9.03 -4.67
C ARG A 90 3.86 -8.51 -5.90
N PRO A 91 3.52 -9.39 -6.87
CA PRO A 91 2.82 -8.97 -8.07
C PRO A 91 1.41 -8.42 -7.76
N ASP A 92 0.74 -8.93 -6.72
CA ASP A 92 -0.55 -8.43 -6.21
C ASP A 92 -0.49 -6.94 -5.85
N LYS A 93 0.53 -6.56 -5.06
CA LYS A 93 0.67 -5.21 -4.54
C LYS A 93 1.22 -4.27 -5.59
N ALA A 94 2.18 -4.74 -6.40
CA ALA A 94 2.75 -3.96 -7.49
C ALA A 94 1.68 -3.57 -8.50
N ARG A 95 0.82 -4.53 -8.92
CA ARG A 95 -0.25 -4.29 -9.90
C ARG A 95 -1.26 -3.25 -9.40
N ARG A 96 -1.65 -3.30 -8.13
CA ARG A 96 -2.51 -2.28 -7.49
C ARG A 96 -1.91 -0.88 -7.49
N LEU A 97 -0.59 -0.79 -7.38
CA LEU A 97 0.14 0.48 -7.35
C LEU A 97 0.46 1.03 -8.75
N GLY A 98 0.05 0.33 -9.81
CA GLY A 98 0.18 0.76 -11.20
C GLY A 98 1.27 0.05 -12.01
N PHE A 99 1.91 -0.98 -11.47
CA PHE A 99 2.84 -1.81 -12.24
C PHE A 99 2.10 -2.63 -13.31
N ARG A 100 2.69 -2.69 -14.50
CA ARG A 100 2.29 -3.58 -15.59
C ARG A 100 3.51 -4.33 -16.09
N ALA A 101 3.33 -5.61 -16.41
CA ALA A 101 4.39 -6.45 -16.97
C ALA A 101 4.54 -6.12 -18.47
N LYS A 102 5.13 -4.97 -18.78
CA LYS A 102 5.48 -4.54 -20.13
C LYS A 102 6.84 -3.84 -20.10
N GLN A 103 7.49 -3.74 -21.26
CA GLN A 103 8.77 -3.06 -21.39
C GLN A 103 8.66 -1.58 -20.95
N GLY A 104 9.74 -1.08 -20.34
CA GLY A 104 9.79 0.25 -19.73
C GLY A 104 9.37 0.32 -18.26
N TYR A 105 8.76 -0.73 -17.68
CA TYR A 105 8.59 -0.84 -16.24
C TYR A 105 9.78 -1.55 -15.59
N VAL A 106 10.23 -1.01 -14.46
CA VAL A 106 11.40 -1.52 -13.74
C VAL A 106 11.12 -1.53 -12.25
N ILE A 107 11.68 -2.51 -11.54
CA ILE A 107 11.61 -2.58 -10.09
C ILE A 107 13.01 -2.56 -9.50
N TYR A 108 13.23 -1.67 -8.55
CA TYR A 108 14.44 -1.63 -7.75
C TYR A 108 14.11 -1.92 -6.30
N ARG A 109 14.88 -2.81 -5.69
CA ARG A 109 14.87 -3.07 -4.26
C ARG A 109 15.87 -2.17 -3.58
N ILE A 110 15.47 -1.52 -2.49
CA ILE A 110 16.33 -0.66 -1.71
C ILE A 110 16.16 -0.92 -0.21
N ARG A 111 17.28 -0.91 0.52
CA ARG A 111 17.29 -0.95 1.99
C ARG A 111 17.50 0.43 2.61
N VAL A 112 16.75 0.72 3.67
CA VAL A 112 16.85 1.96 4.46
C VAL A 112 17.01 1.61 5.93
N ARG A 113 18.01 2.20 6.61
CA ARG A 113 18.20 2.04 8.06
C ARG A 113 16.94 2.51 8.81
N ARG A 114 16.52 1.70 9.77
CA ARG A 114 15.41 2.00 10.69
C ARG A 114 15.85 2.99 11.76
N GLY A 115 14.87 3.46 12.53
CA GLY A 115 15.08 4.35 13.67
C GLY A 115 14.94 5.83 13.34
N GLY A 116 15.13 6.65 14.38
CA GLY A 116 15.22 8.09 14.28
C GLY A 116 16.51 8.54 13.58
N ARG A 117 16.75 9.85 13.57
CA ARG A 117 18.00 10.42 13.07
C ARG A 117 18.54 11.38 14.11
N LYS A 118 19.73 11.06 14.63
CA LYS A 118 20.50 11.94 15.50
C LYS A 118 20.75 13.26 14.77
N ARG A 119 20.63 14.39 15.48
CA ARG A 119 21.05 15.68 14.92
C ARG A 119 22.57 15.65 14.67
N PRO A 120 23.04 16.04 13.48
CA PRO A 120 24.47 16.10 13.19
C PRO A 120 25.07 17.36 13.84
N VAL A 121 25.42 17.26 15.12
CA VAL A 121 26.15 18.31 15.86
C VAL A 121 27.41 17.74 16.50
N PRO A 122 28.53 18.49 16.48
CA PRO A 122 29.75 18.06 17.16
C PRO A 122 29.48 17.95 18.67
N LYS A 123 29.90 16.84 19.28
CA LYS A 123 29.78 16.56 20.73
C LYS A 123 28.36 16.67 21.34
N GLY A 124 27.31 16.82 20.52
CA GLY A 124 25.96 17.09 21.03
C GLY A 124 25.65 18.56 21.33
N CYS A 125 26.59 19.47 21.08
CA CYS A 125 26.45 20.89 21.38
C CYS A 125 25.68 21.62 20.27
N THR A 126 24.44 22.05 20.54
CA THR A 126 23.58 22.73 19.54
C THR A 126 23.69 24.25 19.55
N TYR A 127 24.26 24.84 20.61
CA TYR A 127 24.39 26.29 20.85
C TYR A 127 23.07 27.05 20.63
N GLY A 128 22.21 27.10 21.65
CA GLY A 128 20.92 27.80 21.53
C GLY A 128 20.08 27.77 22.79
N LYS A 129 18.78 28.00 22.62
CA LYS A 129 17.81 27.92 23.74
C LYS A 129 17.60 26.46 24.16
N PRO A 130 17.31 26.17 25.45
CA PRO A 130 17.10 24.81 25.95
C PRO A 130 16.10 23.96 25.14
N LYS A 131 15.03 24.58 24.61
CA LYS A 131 14.05 23.95 23.71
C LYS A 131 14.69 23.25 22.49
N SER A 132 15.83 23.76 22.02
CA SER A 132 16.52 23.26 20.83
C SER A 132 17.65 22.27 21.14
N HIS A 133 17.93 21.94 22.41
CA HIS A 133 19.05 21.07 22.80
C HIS A 133 18.84 19.56 22.51
N GLY A 134 17.66 19.14 22.05
CA GLY A 134 17.39 17.73 21.74
C GLY A 134 18.25 17.18 20.59
N VAL A 135 18.96 16.06 20.84
CA VAL A 135 19.87 15.42 19.88
C VAL A 135 19.41 14.01 19.44
N ASN A 136 19.04 13.13 20.38
CA ASN A 136 18.89 11.69 20.11
C ASN A 136 17.48 11.27 19.63
N GLU A 137 16.42 11.72 20.28
CA GLU A 137 15.06 11.19 20.07
C GLU A 137 14.28 11.84 18.92
N LEU A 138 14.97 12.58 18.06
CA LEU A 138 14.37 13.27 16.94
C LEU A 138 13.83 12.28 15.89
N LYS A 139 12.59 12.52 15.46
CA LYS A 139 11.92 11.72 14.42
C LYS A 139 11.98 12.44 13.07
N PRO A 140 12.32 11.74 11.97
CA PRO A 140 12.28 12.35 10.64
C PRO A 140 10.84 12.71 10.27
N THR A 141 10.67 13.87 9.65
CA THR A 141 9.35 14.34 9.17
C THR A 141 8.79 13.47 8.05
N ARG A 142 9.67 12.88 7.23
CA ARG A 142 9.31 12.02 6.09
C ARG A 142 9.37 10.55 6.49
N ARG A 143 8.44 9.76 5.92
CA ARG A 143 8.44 8.30 6.08
C ARG A 143 9.69 7.68 5.45
N LEU A 144 10.22 6.61 6.03
CA LEU A 144 11.37 5.87 5.48
C LEU A 144 11.14 5.39 4.04
N GLN A 145 9.90 5.10 3.68
CA GLN A 145 9.50 4.74 2.31
C GLN A 145 9.72 5.89 1.31
N SER A 146 9.44 7.14 1.68
CA SER A 146 9.72 8.31 0.83
C SER A 146 11.23 8.54 0.69
N VAL A 147 12.00 8.29 1.75
CA VAL A 147 13.48 8.33 1.70
C VAL A 147 14.02 7.24 0.76
N ALA A 148 13.36 6.08 0.71
CA ALA A 148 13.70 5.00 -0.22
C ALA A 148 13.49 5.43 -1.67
N GLU A 149 12.32 6.00 -1.98
CA GLU A 149 12.00 6.55 -3.31
C GLU A 149 13.01 7.61 -3.75
N GLU A 150 13.36 8.55 -2.86
CA GLU A 150 14.32 9.61 -3.16
C GLU A 150 15.71 9.06 -3.49
N ARG A 151 16.21 8.07 -2.72
CA ARG A 151 17.52 7.46 -2.97
C ARG A 151 17.57 6.76 -4.32
N VAL A 152 16.49 6.10 -4.73
CA VAL A 152 16.39 5.42 -6.03
C VAL A 152 16.28 6.46 -7.15
N GLY A 153 15.41 7.46 -7.00
CA GLY A 153 15.23 8.53 -8.01
C GLY A 153 16.48 9.38 -8.23
N ARG A 154 17.29 9.62 -7.18
CA ARG A 154 18.60 10.29 -7.30
C ARG A 154 19.59 9.47 -8.11
N ARG A 155 19.67 8.14 -7.88
CA ARG A 155 20.62 7.27 -8.60
C ARG A 155 20.18 7.01 -10.03
N LEU A 156 18.87 6.96 -10.28
CA LEU A 156 18.27 6.63 -11.58
C LEU A 156 17.55 7.85 -12.18
N GLY A 157 18.30 8.93 -12.44
CA GLY A 157 17.73 10.22 -12.89
C GLY A 157 16.98 10.16 -14.23
N GLY A 158 17.34 9.22 -15.10
CA GLY A 158 16.65 8.99 -16.38
C GLY A 158 15.24 8.39 -16.22
N LEU A 159 15.01 7.64 -15.14
CA LEU A 159 13.73 7.00 -14.87
C LEU A 159 12.79 7.91 -14.05
N ARG A 160 11.53 7.51 -13.96
CA ARG A 160 10.49 8.20 -13.17
C ARG A 160 9.94 7.27 -12.12
N VAL A 161 9.94 7.71 -10.86
CA VAL A 161 9.35 6.95 -9.76
C VAL A 161 7.83 7.02 -9.86
N LEU A 162 7.19 5.84 -9.94
CA LEU A 162 5.74 5.72 -9.95
C LEU A 162 5.19 5.61 -8.53
N ASN A 163 5.60 4.57 -7.80
CA ASN A 163 5.19 4.24 -6.45
C ASN A 163 6.20 3.27 -5.81
N SER A 164 6.00 2.96 -4.53
CA SER A 164 6.80 1.96 -3.82
C SER A 164 5.93 1.14 -2.87
N TYR A 165 6.45 -0.01 -2.41
CA TYR A 165 5.81 -0.81 -1.36
C TYR A 165 6.82 -1.51 -0.47
N TRP A 166 6.37 -1.84 0.75
CA TRP A 166 7.13 -2.63 1.71
C TRP A 166 7.19 -4.10 1.29
N VAL A 167 8.38 -4.70 1.42
CA VAL A 167 8.61 -6.11 1.09
C VAL A 167 8.95 -6.91 2.35
N ALA A 168 9.92 -6.42 3.12
CA ALA A 168 10.41 -7.10 4.30
C ALA A 168 11.02 -6.09 5.29
N GLN A 169 11.19 -6.49 6.54
CA GLN A 169 11.89 -5.69 7.54
C GLN A 169 12.69 -6.56 8.48
N ASP A 170 13.73 -5.95 9.02
CA ASP A 170 14.66 -6.48 9.97
C ASP A 170 14.85 -5.47 11.11
N SER A 171 15.51 -5.80 12.21
CA SER A 171 15.81 -4.85 13.30
C SER A 171 16.51 -3.58 12.79
N SER A 172 17.51 -3.75 11.92
CA SER A 172 18.35 -2.66 11.42
C SER A 172 17.81 -1.97 10.17
N TYR A 173 17.12 -2.71 9.29
CA TYR A 173 16.75 -2.23 7.95
C TYR A 173 15.27 -2.46 7.61
N LYS A 174 14.72 -1.58 6.79
CA LYS A 174 13.46 -1.80 6.05
C LYS A 174 13.76 -1.90 4.56
N TYR A 175 13.13 -2.87 3.92
CA TYR A 175 13.28 -3.14 2.48
C TYR A 175 12.02 -2.70 1.74
N PHE A 176 12.24 -1.91 0.70
CA PHE A 176 11.18 -1.44 -0.18
C PHE A 176 11.49 -1.81 -1.62
N GLU A 177 10.45 -2.11 -2.38
CA GLU A 177 10.52 -2.19 -3.84
C GLU A 177 9.89 -0.91 -4.41
N VAL A 178 10.67 -0.22 -5.22
CA VAL A 178 10.29 1.02 -5.90
C VAL A 178 10.02 0.67 -7.36
N ILE A 179 8.83 1.02 -7.83
CA ILE A 179 8.40 0.87 -9.22
C ILE A 179 8.84 2.13 -9.96
N LEU A 180 9.66 1.94 -10.98
CA LEU A 180 10.10 2.96 -11.90
C LEU A 180 9.55 2.72 -13.29
N VAL A 181 9.44 3.80 -14.04
CA VAL A 181 9.01 3.82 -15.43
C VAL A 181 10.05 4.58 -16.24
N ASP A 182 10.39 4.04 -17.40
CA ASP A 182 11.22 4.70 -18.40
C ASP A 182 10.36 5.60 -19.30
N PRO A 183 10.51 6.94 -19.23
CA PRO A 183 9.75 7.85 -20.07
C PRO A 183 10.20 7.88 -21.55
N SER A 184 11.41 7.37 -21.85
CA SER A 184 11.97 7.34 -23.20
C SER A 184 11.48 6.13 -24.00
N HIS A 185 10.98 5.09 -23.33
CA HIS A 185 10.54 3.86 -23.98
C HIS A 185 9.20 4.03 -24.73
N ASN A 186 9.15 3.61 -26.00
CA ASN A 186 7.96 3.76 -26.85
C ASN A 186 6.70 3.06 -26.28
N ALA A 187 6.85 1.88 -25.68
CA ALA A 187 5.75 1.17 -25.01
C ALA A 187 5.13 1.93 -23.82
N ILE A 188 5.84 2.93 -23.26
CA ILE A 188 5.30 3.82 -22.23
C ILE A 188 4.68 5.06 -22.87
N ARG A 189 5.38 5.68 -23.84
CA ARG A 189 4.93 6.89 -24.52
C ARG A 189 3.61 6.71 -25.28
N ARG A 190 3.46 5.57 -25.96
CA ARG A 190 2.26 5.22 -26.73
C ARG A 190 1.07 4.79 -25.87
N ASP A 191 1.28 4.39 -24.61
CA ASP A 191 0.19 3.91 -23.75
C ASP A 191 -0.53 5.08 -23.04
N PRO A 192 -1.80 5.35 -23.38
CA PRO A 192 -2.56 6.45 -22.79
C PRO A 192 -2.77 6.33 -21.28
N LYS A 193 -2.64 5.14 -20.69
CA LYS A 193 -2.86 4.93 -19.24
C LYS A 193 -1.70 5.44 -18.39
N ILE A 194 -0.49 5.52 -18.95
CA ILE A 194 0.73 5.90 -18.20
C ILE A 194 1.47 7.09 -18.80
N ASN A 195 1.21 7.46 -20.05
CA ASN A 195 1.91 8.54 -20.76
C ASN A 195 2.00 9.87 -20.00
N TRP A 196 1.07 10.14 -19.06
CA TRP A 196 1.10 11.31 -18.18
C TRP A 196 2.42 11.43 -17.41
N ILE A 197 3.10 10.32 -17.11
CA ILE A 197 4.39 10.31 -16.40
C ILE A 197 5.55 10.85 -17.24
N CYS A 198 5.40 10.87 -18.57
CA CYS A 198 6.42 11.36 -19.50
C CYS A 198 6.45 12.90 -19.58
N LYS A 199 5.40 13.59 -19.09
CA LYS A 199 5.34 15.06 -19.07
C LYS A 199 6.47 15.65 -18.23
N ALA A 200 7.02 16.79 -18.64
CA ALA A 200 8.13 17.46 -17.92
C ALA A 200 7.79 17.80 -16.46
N VAL A 201 6.52 18.14 -16.16
CA VAL A 201 6.02 18.38 -14.80
C VAL A 201 6.13 17.16 -13.87
N MET A 202 6.34 15.95 -14.41
CA MET A 202 6.49 14.70 -13.66
C MET A 202 7.95 14.33 -13.36
N LYS A 203 8.93 15.18 -13.70
CA LYS A 203 10.34 15.01 -13.30
C LYS A 203 10.47 15.06 -11.77
N HIS A 204 11.26 14.15 -11.19
CA HIS A 204 11.58 14.10 -9.76
C HIS A 204 10.38 14.30 -8.80
N ARG A 205 9.31 13.53 -9.01
CA ARG A 205 8.10 13.55 -8.15
C ARG A 205 8.41 13.12 -6.71
N GLU A 206 9.36 12.22 -6.54
CA GLU A 206 9.85 11.71 -5.26
C GLU A 206 10.52 12.82 -4.42
N MET A 207 11.26 13.72 -5.07
CA MET A 207 11.93 14.83 -4.38
C MET A 207 10.95 15.92 -3.94
N ARG A 208 9.89 16.13 -4.73
CA ARG A 208 8.83 17.11 -4.44
C ARG A 208 7.72 16.56 -3.52
N GLY A 209 7.83 15.29 -3.10
CA GLY A 209 6.83 14.64 -2.25
C GLY A 209 5.47 14.48 -2.92
N LEU A 210 5.45 14.15 -4.22
CA LEU A 210 4.24 13.93 -5.02
C LEU A 210 3.89 12.45 -5.20
N THR A 211 4.76 11.53 -4.77
CA THR A 211 4.45 10.10 -4.64
C THR A 211 3.46 9.86 -3.51
N SER A 212 2.84 8.67 -3.46
CA SER A 212 1.91 8.32 -2.37
C SER A 212 2.58 8.43 -0.99
N ALA A 213 3.81 7.91 -0.84
CA ALA A 213 4.56 7.98 0.40
C ALA A 213 4.96 9.41 0.77
N GLY A 214 5.39 10.22 -0.20
CA GLY A 214 5.74 11.62 0.00
C GLY A 214 4.52 12.49 0.38
N LYS A 215 3.41 12.33 -0.35
CA LYS A 215 2.17 13.09 -0.11
C LYS A 215 1.60 12.85 1.28
N SER A 216 1.71 11.62 1.80
CA SER A 216 1.30 11.30 3.17
C SER A 216 2.05 12.12 4.23
N SER A 217 3.35 12.38 4.04
CA SER A 217 4.13 13.22 4.97
C SER A 217 3.77 14.71 4.94
N ARG A 218 3.21 15.18 3.81
CA ARG A 218 2.76 16.58 3.67
C ARG A 218 1.50 16.88 4.47
N GLY A 219 0.75 15.85 4.88
CA GLY A 219 -0.49 16.00 5.64
C GLY A 219 -1.57 16.76 4.87
N VAL A 220 -1.69 16.52 3.56
CA VAL A 220 -2.74 17.11 2.71
C VAL A 220 -3.99 16.24 2.74
N GLY A 221 -5.16 16.85 2.88
CA GLY A 221 -6.44 16.16 2.95
C GLY A 221 -7.62 17.12 2.97
N LYS A 222 -8.83 16.58 3.19
CA LYS A 222 -10.08 17.34 3.27
C LYS A 222 -10.69 17.25 4.67
N GLY A 223 -11.37 18.30 5.11
CA GLY A 223 -12.04 18.37 6.42
C GLY A 223 -11.23 19.09 7.50
N TYR A 224 -11.83 19.23 8.69
CA TYR A 224 -11.31 20.06 9.79
C TYR A 224 -9.88 19.69 10.23
N ARG A 225 -9.51 18.39 10.18
CA ARG A 225 -8.18 17.88 10.54
C ARG A 225 -7.05 18.40 9.64
N TYR A 226 -7.36 18.97 8.48
CA TYR A 226 -6.39 19.40 7.47
C TYR A 226 -6.30 20.92 7.30
N SER A 227 -6.79 21.68 8.28
CA SER A 227 -6.80 23.16 8.29
C SER A 227 -5.42 23.79 8.04
N GLN A 228 -4.36 23.12 8.48
CA GLN A 228 -2.96 23.55 8.31
C GLN A 228 -2.48 23.48 6.85
N THR A 229 -3.22 22.85 5.94
CA THR A 229 -2.83 22.70 4.52
C THR A 229 -3.84 23.29 3.54
N ILE A 230 -4.80 24.07 4.01
CA ILE A 230 -5.76 24.79 3.17
C ILE A 230 -5.00 25.73 2.21
N GLY A 231 -5.21 25.56 0.90
CA GLY A 231 -4.42 26.22 -0.15
C GLY A 231 -3.25 25.39 -0.69
N GLY A 232 -3.18 24.09 -0.37
CA GLY A 232 -2.33 23.09 -1.03
C GLY A 232 -1.06 22.68 -0.28
N SER A 233 -0.54 23.51 0.63
CA SER A 233 0.61 23.17 1.49
C SER A 233 0.61 23.98 2.79
N ARG A 234 1.37 23.51 3.79
CA ARG A 234 1.53 24.23 5.07
C ARG A 234 2.08 25.65 4.89
N ARG A 235 3.10 25.80 4.04
CA ARG A 235 3.70 27.11 3.76
C ARG A 235 2.73 28.04 3.03
N ALA A 236 1.95 27.53 2.08
CA ALA A 236 0.93 28.32 1.39
C ALA A 236 -0.15 28.80 2.36
N ALA A 237 -0.63 27.92 3.24
CA ALA A 237 -1.60 28.28 4.27
C ALA A 237 -1.06 29.35 5.22
N TRP A 238 0.19 29.20 5.69
CA TRP A 238 0.85 30.18 6.55
C TRP A 238 1.01 31.54 5.84
N LYS A 239 1.50 31.56 4.59
CA LYS A 239 1.65 32.82 3.83
C LYS A 239 0.33 33.56 3.66
N ARG A 240 -0.76 32.83 3.38
CA ARG A 240 -2.10 33.43 3.23
C ARG A 240 -2.60 34.05 4.54
N LYS A 241 -2.35 33.40 5.69
CA LYS A 241 -2.80 33.87 7.00
C LYS A 241 -1.99 35.04 7.55
N ASN A 242 -0.70 35.10 7.24
CA ASN A 242 0.21 36.14 7.73
C ASN A 242 0.38 37.30 6.74
N ARG A 243 -0.41 37.35 5.68
CA ARG A 243 -0.42 38.46 4.73
C ARG A 243 -1.47 39.48 5.14
N LEU A 244 -1.05 40.70 5.40
CA LEU A 244 -1.95 41.83 5.56
C LEU A 244 -2.53 42.22 4.19
N HIS A 245 -3.86 42.28 4.10
CA HIS A 245 -4.56 42.70 2.89
C HIS A 245 -4.88 44.19 2.97
N LEU A 246 -4.03 45.02 2.36
CA LEU A 246 -4.25 46.47 2.27
C LEU A 246 -4.98 46.79 0.97
N ARG A 247 -6.31 46.95 1.05
CA ARG A 247 -7.13 47.39 -0.09
C ARG A 247 -6.92 48.90 -0.34
N ARG A 248 -7.08 49.33 -1.59
CA ARG A 248 -6.94 50.74 -2.00
C ARG A 248 -7.91 51.66 -1.26
N LYS A 249 -9.13 51.18 -1.02
CA LYS A 249 -10.13 51.82 -0.15
C LYS A 249 -10.36 50.89 1.05
N ARG A 250 -10.25 51.42 2.26
CA ARG A 250 -10.45 50.68 3.51
C ARG A 250 -11.83 51.00 4.07
#